data_AF-A0A7Y7CJE5-F1
#
_entry.id   AF-A0A7Y7CJE5-F1
#
_cell.length_a   1.000
_cell.length_b   1.000
_cell.length_c   1.000
_cell.angle_alpha   90.00
_cell.angle_beta   90.00
_cell.angle_gamma   90.00
#
_symmetry.space_group_name_H-M   'P 1'
#
loop_
_entity.id
_entity.type
_entity.pdbx_description
1 polymer ?
#
loop_
_entity_poly.entity_id
_entity_poly.type
_entity_poly.pdbx_seq_one_letter_code
_entity_poly.pdbx_strand_id
1 'polypeptide(L)'
;MKKLLLTTLLISCFTNFLLSQTYNQYEVSFDNRVHHEANIKVTFSNLENKVLEVRMSRSSPGRYAVHEFAKNVYSVSATDSKGNPLPVTRPNAHQWDVSGHDGTVNFEYTLFANRGGGTYSGIDELHAHLNIPATFVWAR
;
A
#
# COMPACT_ATOMS: atom_id res chain seq x y z
N MET A 1 16.09 -32.22 -31.20
CA MET A 1 14.74 -31.61 -31.31
C MET A 1 13.95 -31.69 -30.01
N LYS A 2 13.67 -32.87 -29.42
CA LYS A 2 12.91 -32.98 -28.15
C LYS A 2 13.48 -32.18 -26.97
N LYS A 3 14.81 -32.20 -26.77
CA LYS A 3 15.47 -31.41 -25.71
C LYS A 3 15.35 -29.89 -25.93
N LEU A 4 15.34 -29.44 -27.17
CA LEU A 4 15.21 -28.02 -27.55
C LEU A 4 13.76 -27.52 -27.37
N LEU A 5 12.78 -28.38 -27.68
CA LEU A 5 11.35 -28.12 -27.42
C LEU A 5 11.05 -28.05 -25.91
N LEU A 6 11.66 -28.94 -25.12
CA LEU A 6 11.45 -28.97 -23.67
C LEU A 6 12.05 -27.74 -22.98
N THR A 7 13.22 -27.27 -23.42
CA THR A 7 13.81 -26.02 -22.90
C THR A 7 13.03 -24.77 -23.30
N THR A 8 12.50 -24.70 -24.53
CA THR A 8 11.63 -23.56 -24.91
C THR A 8 10.33 -23.53 -24.13
N LEU A 9 9.73 -24.70 -23.88
CA LEU A 9 8.53 -24.81 -23.05
C LEU A 9 8.80 -24.38 -21.59
N LEU A 10 9.94 -24.81 -21.02
CA LEU A 10 10.32 -24.41 -19.66
C LEU A 10 10.51 -22.89 -19.56
N ILE A 11 11.23 -22.28 -20.49
CA ILE A 11 11.49 -20.83 -20.50
C ILE A 11 10.17 -20.04 -20.62
N SER A 12 9.25 -20.48 -21.48
CA SER A 12 7.93 -19.86 -21.62
C SER A 12 7.09 -19.94 -20.34
N CYS A 13 7.16 -21.05 -19.59
CA CYS A 13 6.49 -21.14 -18.29
C CYS A 13 7.08 -20.16 -17.26
N PHE A 14 8.41 -19.98 -17.22
CA PHE A 14 9.06 -19.07 -16.27
C PHE A 14 8.77 -17.59 -16.55
N THR A 15 8.61 -17.17 -17.81
CA THR A 15 8.32 -15.77 -18.14
C THR A 15 6.93 -15.30 -17.72
N ASN A 16 5.95 -16.21 -17.64
CA ASN A 16 4.59 -15.88 -17.20
C ASN A 16 4.50 -15.56 -15.70
N PHE A 17 5.37 -16.16 -14.87
CA PHE A 17 5.42 -15.86 -13.43
C PHE A 17 5.96 -14.47 -13.12
N LEU A 18 6.82 -13.91 -13.99
CA LEU A 18 7.38 -12.57 -13.79
C LEU A 18 6.34 -11.47 -14.02
N LEU A 19 5.35 -11.69 -14.90
CA LEU A 19 4.29 -10.73 -15.20
C LEU A 19 3.12 -10.77 -14.21
N SER A 20 3.04 -11.79 -13.36
CA SER A 20 1.97 -11.96 -12.37
C SER A 20 2.27 -11.31 -11.02
N GLN A 21 3.42 -10.64 -10.85
CA GLN A 21 3.75 -10.01 -9.59
C GLN A 21 2.92 -8.74 -9.41
N THR A 22 2.22 -8.66 -8.29
CA THR A 22 1.59 -7.42 -7.84
C THR A 22 2.69 -6.41 -7.58
N TYR A 23 2.64 -5.31 -8.32
CA TYR A 23 3.61 -4.23 -8.19
C TYR A 23 3.00 -3.13 -7.33
N ASN A 24 3.73 -2.75 -6.27
CA ASN A 24 3.32 -1.73 -5.32
C ASN A 24 4.28 -0.55 -5.41
N GLN A 25 3.78 0.60 -5.85
CA GLN A 25 4.56 1.84 -5.91
C GLN A 25 3.99 2.84 -4.90
N TYR A 26 4.86 3.38 -4.04
CA TYR A 26 4.47 4.37 -3.04
C TYR A 26 5.06 5.73 -3.41
N GLU A 27 4.21 6.74 -3.41
CA GLU A 27 4.57 8.15 -3.49
C GLU A 27 4.21 8.82 -2.16
N VAL A 28 5.12 9.63 -1.63
CA VAL A 28 4.97 10.28 -0.33
C VAL A 28 5.29 11.76 -0.51
N SER A 29 4.34 12.62 -0.18
CA SER A 29 4.52 14.07 -0.18
C SER A 29 4.39 14.65 1.23
N PHE A 30 5.10 15.73 1.49
CA PHE A 30 5.20 16.39 2.81
C PHE A 30 4.78 17.86 2.72
N ASP A 31 3.85 18.16 1.80
CA ASP A 31 3.39 19.51 1.51
C ASP A 31 2.79 20.17 2.77
N ASN A 32 2.22 19.35 3.66
CA ASN A 32 1.61 19.78 4.92
C ASN A 32 2.41 19.41 6.18
N ARG A 33 3.74 19.27 6.07
CA ARG A 33 4.62 18.85 7.19
C ARG A 33 4.58 19.73 8.43
N VAL A 34 4.22 21.01 8.30
CA VAL A 34 4.01 21.93 9.43
C VAL A 34 2.89 21.46 10.37
N HIS A 35 1.97 20.63 9.85
CA HIS A 35 0.89 20.00 10.60
C HIS A 35 1.17 18.51 10.91
N HIS A 36 2.42 18.07 10.75
CA HIS A 36 2.84 16.68 10.94
C HIS A 36 2.15 15.69 9.99
N GLU A 37 1.85 16.14 8.78
CA GLU A 37 1.11 15.36 7.79
C GLU A 37 1.96 15.00 6.59
N ALA A 38 1.74 13.78 6.09
CA ALA A 38 2.14 13.36 4.75
C ALA A 38 0.91 12.91 3.95
N ASN A 39 0.90 13.20 2.66
CA ASN A 39 0.03 12.51 1.72
C ASN A 39 0.77 11.26 1.22
N ILE A 40 0.11 10.12 1.25
CA ILE A 40 0.67 8.86 0.75
C ILE A 40 -0.28 8.32 -0.31
N LYS A 41 0.26 8.11 -1.50
CA LYS A 41 -0.39 7.43 -2.60
C LYS A 41 0.31 6.11 -2.86
N VAL A 42 -0.46 5.03 -2.93
CA VAL A 42 0.03 3.71 -3.34
C VAL A 42 -0.72 3.26 -4.58
N THR A 43 0.04 2.83 -5.58
CA THR A 43 -0.51 2.17 -6.77
C THR A 43 -0.28 0.68 -6.64
N PHE A 44 -1.38 -0.06 -6.62
CA PHE A 44 -1.44 -1.52 -6.71
C PHE A 44 -1.81 -1.89 -8.14
N SER A 45 -0.96 -2.64 -8.85
CA SER A 45 -1.24 -3.11 -10.22
C SER A 45 -1.12 -4.62 -10.35
N ASN A 46 -1.61 -5.16 -11.47
CA ASN A 46 -1.75 -6.59 -11.72
C ASN A 46 -2.63 -7.29 -10.67
N LEU A 47 -3.73 -6.64 -10.29
CA LEU A 47 -4.71 -7.19 -9.36
C LEU A 47 -5.64 -8.20 -10.04
N GLU A 48 -5.97 -9.26 -9.33
CA GLU A 48 -7.08 -10.14 -9.71
C GLU A 48 -8.40 -9.37 -9.67
N ASN A 49 -9.38 -9.75 -10.50
CA ASN A 49 -10.70 -9.12 -10.52
C ASN A 49 -11.57 -9.55 -9.31
N LYS A 50 -11.20 -9.07 -8.12
CA LYS A 50 -11.89 -9.26 -6.84
C LYS A 50 -11.75 -8.00 -6.00
N VAL A 51 -12.41 -7.96 -4.83
CA VAL A 51 -12.23 -6.86 -3.88
C VAL A 51 -10.79 -6.85 -3.38
N LEU A 52 -10.14 -5.69 -3.45
CA LEU A 52 -8.82 -5.47 -2.88
C LEU A 52 -8.94 -5.13 -1.39
N GLU A 53 -8.30 -5.92 -0.54
CA GLU A 53 -8.14 -5.63 0.88
C GLU A 53 -6.86 -4.81 1.10
N VAL A 54 -7.00 -3.52 1.39
CA VAL A 54 -5.89 -2.62 1.76
C VAL A 54 -5.78 -2.55 3.27
N ARG A 55 -4.62 -2.90 3.84
CA ARG A 55 -4.45 -3.02 5.30
C ARG A 55 -3.29 -2.19 5.81
N MET A 56 -3.40 -1.74 7.05
CA MET A 56 -2.28 -1.17 7.80
C MET A 56 -1.93 -2.08 8.97
N SER A 57 -0.65 -2.20 9.27
CA SER A 57 -0.18 -2.97 10.42
C SER A 57 -0.70 -2.38 11.73
N ARG A 58 -0.87 -3.24 12.73
CA ARG A 58 -1.28 -2.83 14.09
C ARG A 58 -0.16 -2.96 15.13
N SER A 59 0.99 -3.46 14.73
CA SER A 59 2.20 -3.65 15.55
C SER A 59 3.45 -3.58 14.67
N SER A 60 4.61 -3.42 15.29
CA SER A 60 5.90 -3.41 14.58
C SER A 60 6.70 -4.67 14.94
N PRO A 61 7.43 -5.29 13.99
CA PRO A 61 8.35 -6.39 14.30
C PRO A 61 9.32 -5.99 15.43
N GLY A 62 9.55 -6.90 16.38
CA GLY A 62 10.38 -6.60 17.56
C GLY A 62 9.71 -5.68 18.61
N ARG A 63 8.40 -5.43 18.49
CA ARG A 63 7.56 -4.75 19.50
C ARG A 63 6.30 -5.58 19.75
N TYR A 64 6.23 -6.20 20.92
CA TYR A 64 5.10 -7.06 21.31
C TYR A 64 3.97 -6.25 21.96
N ALA A 65 3.51 -5.22 21.26
CA ALA A 65 2.40 -4.36 21.69
C ALA A 65 1.53 -3.95 20.50
N VAL A 66 0.24 -3.78 20.75
CA VAL A 66 -0.72 -3.27 19.77
C VAL A 66 -0.71 -1.75 19.80
N HIS A 67 -0.52 -1.12 18.65
CA HIS A 67 -0.43 0.32 18.49
C HIS A 67 -1.59 0.93 17.67
N GLU A 68 -2.29 0.10 16.88
CA GLU A 68 -3.39 0.49 15.98
C GLU A 68 -3.01 1.68 15.09
N PHE A 69 -1.97 1.54 14.27
CA PHE A 69 -1.41 2.66 13.50
C PHE A 69 -2.42 3.33 12.55
N ALA A 70 -3.41 2.57 12.06
CA ALA A 70 -4.48 3.06 11.20
C ALA A 70 -5.36 4.17 11.82
N LYS A 71 -5.27 4.42 13.14
CA LYS A 71 -5.93 5.54 13.79
C LYS A 71 -5.40 6.91 13.34
N ASN A 72 -4.18 6.95 12.79
CA ASN A 72 -3.52 8.15 12.30
C ASN A 72 -3.76 8.37 10.79
N VAL A 73 -4.57 7.52 10.16
CA VAL A 73 -4.87 7.57 8.72
C VAL A 73 -6.27 8.12 8.51
N TYR A 74 -6.37 9.12 7.63
CA TYR A 74 -7.65 9.75 7.28
C TYR A 74 -7.60 10.30 5.84
N SER A 75 -8.70 10.92 5.38
CA SER A 75 -8.87 11.39 3.99
C SER A 75 -8.61 10.28 2.96
N VAL A 76 -9.04 9.06 3.28
CA VAL A 76 -8.83 7.88 2.42
C VAL A 76 -9.70 7.97 1.18
N SER A 77 -9.09 7.73 0.02
CA SER A 77 -9.77 7.64 -1.27
C SER A 77 -9.09 6.60 -2.18
N ALA A 78 -9.79 6.16 -3.22
CA ALA A 78 -9.23 5.26 -4.21
C ALA A 78 -9.73 5.60 -5.63
N THR A 79 -8.88 5.39 -6.63
CA THR A 79 -9.22 5.51 -8.05
C THR A 79 -8.68 4.34 -8.88
N ASP A 80 -9.27 4.09 -10.05
CA ASP A 80 -8.78 3.09 -11.02
C ASP A 80 -7.60 3.61 -11.86
N SER A 81 -7.17 2.83 -12.87
CA SER A 81 -6.07 3.24 -13.78
C SER A 81 -6.35 4.52 -14.58
N LYS A 82 -7.62 4.91 -14.71
CA LYS A 82 -8.09 6.07 -15.49
C LYS A 82 -8.43 7.27 -14.60
N GLY A 83 -8.27 7.13 -13.29
CA GLY A 83 -8.61 8.16 -12.31
C GLY A 83 -10.09 8.20 -11.93
N ASN A 84 -10.90 7.20 -12.30
CA ASN A 84 -12.29 7.15 -11.87
C ASN A 84 -12.35 6.78 -10.38
N PRO A 85 -13.20 7.46 -9.58
CA PRO A 85 -13.38 7.12 -8.17
C PRO A 85 -13.87 5.68 -7.97
N LEU A 86 -13.28 4.98 -7.01
CA LEU A 86 -13.68 3.62 -6.61
C LEU A 86 -14.38 3.63 -5.25
N PRO A 87 -15.41 2.77 -5.05
CA PRO A 87 -16.02 2.59 -3.73
C PRO A 87 -15.00 2.03 -2.72
N VAL A 88 -14.88 2.71 -1.58
CA VAL A 88 -14.05 2.29 -0.45
C VAL A 88 -14.96 2.06 0.76
N THR A 89 -14.84 0.90 1.39
CA THR A 89 -15.50 0.61 2.69
C THR A 89 -14.46 0.28 3.75
N ARG A 90 -14.80 0.42 5.03
CA ARG A 90 -13.88 0.19 6.15
C ARG A 90 -14.46 -0.89 7.08
N PRO A 91 -14.27 -2.19 6.78
CA PRO A 91 -14.89 -3.27 7.55
C PRO A 91 -14.34 -3.38 8.99
N ASN A 92 -13.13 -2.88 9.24
CA ASN A 92 -12.53 -2.84 10.58
C ASN A 92 -11.51 -1.70 10.71
N ALA A 93 -10.96 -1.50 11.90
CA ALA A 93 -10.11 -0.35 12.22
C ALA A 93 -8.81 -0.27 11.39
N HIS A 94 -8.33 -1.36 10.79
CA HIS A 94 -7.03 -1.45 10.14
C HIS A 94 -7.10 -1.99 8.71
N GLN A 95 -8.28 -1.93 8.09
CA GLN A 95 -8.53 -2.42 6.74
C GLN A 95 -9.52 -1.52 6.00
N TRP A 96 -9.30 -1.38 4.70
CA TRP A 96 -10.20 -0.79 3.73
C TRP A 96 -10.39 -1.77 2.58
N ASP A 97 -11.63 -1.91 2.12
CA ASP A 97 -11.98 -2.75 0.97
C ASP A 97 -12.27 -1.85 -0.22
N VAL A 98 -11.60 -2.11 -1.34
CA VAL A 98 -11.75 -1.37 -2.61
C VAL A 98 -12.31 -2.30 -3.66
N SER A 99 -13.45 -1.95 -4.24
CA SER A 99 -14.18 -2.78 -5.21
C SER A 99 -14.31 -2.10 -6.57
N GLY A 100 -14.57 -2.87 -7.63
CA GLY A 100 -14.90 -2.34 -8.96
C GLY A 100 -13.71 -1.80 -9.76
N HIS A 101 -12.47 -2.15 -9.40
CA HIS A 101 -11.27 -1.73 -10.11
C HIS A 101 -11.02 -2.55 -11.38
N ASP A 102 -10.20 -2.01 -12.28
CA ASP A 102 -9.87 -2.60 -13.58
C ASP A 102 -8.57 -3.44 -13.58
N GLY A 103 -8.08 -3.79 -12.39
CA GLY A 103 -6.78 -4.46 -12.18
C GLY A 103 -5.71 -3.50 -11.63
N THR A 104 -6.06 -2.21 -11.50
CA THR A 104 -5.24 -1.19 -10.85
C THR A 104 -6.05 -0.44 -9.79
N VAL A 105 -5.46 -0.20 -8.63
CA VAL A 105 -5.99 0.69 -7.60
C VAL A 105 -4.93 1.71 -7.23
N ASN A 106 -5.24 2.99 -7.36
CA ASN A 106 -4.52 4.08 -6.74
C ASN A 106 -5.21 4.42 -5.42
N PHE A 107 -4.61 4.04 -4.30
CA PHE A 107 -5.15 4.29 -2.97
C PHE A 107 -4.37 5.43 -2.32
N GLU A 108 -5.08 6.45 -1.84
CA GLU A 108 -4.49 7.68 -1.32
C GLU A 108 -5.05 8.01 0.05
N TYR A 109 -4.19 8.51 0.94
CA TYR A 109 -4.58 8.91 2.30
C TYR A 109 -3.62 9.94 2.90
N THR A 110 -4.11 10.66 3.89
CA THR A 110 -3.28 11.49 4.76
C THR A 110 -2.85 10.68 5.99
N LEU A 111 -1.56 10.73 6.30
CA LEU A 111 -0.96 10.21 7.53
C LEU A 111 -0.60 11.36 8.46
N PHE A 112 -1.13 11.34 9.68
CA PHE A 112 -0.67 12.18 10.78
C PHE A 112 0.44 11.49 11.60
N ALA A 113 1.55 12.18 11.84
CA ALA A 113 2.73 11.60 12.46
C ALA A 113 3.53 12.63 13.26
N ASN A 114 3.19 12.82 14.54
CA ASN A 114 3.89 13.77 15.43
C ASN A 114 4.77 13.09 16.50
N ARG A 115 5.12 11.80 16.32
CA ARG A 115 5.83 11.02 17.34
C ARG A 115 6.94 10.17 16.71
N GLY A 116 8.07 10.79 16.39
CA GLY A 116 9.25 10.05 15.92
C GLY A 116 9.83 9.13 17.00
N GLY A 117 10.27 7.92 16.62
CA GLY A 117 10.94 6.98 17.51
C GLY A 117 10.99 5.57 16.91
N GLY A 118 11.46 4.56 17.63
CA GLY A 118 11.60 3.19 17.08
C GLY A 118 10.29 2.41 16.88
N THR A 119 9.14 3.08 16.72
CA THR A 119 7.81 2.44 16.62
C THR A 119 6.83 3.30 15.83
N TYR A 120 6.82 4.61 16.08
CA TYR A 120 5.89 5.58 15.49
C TYR A 120 6.61 6.48 14.49
N SER A 121 5.86 7.02 13.53
CA SER A 121 6.38 8.00 12.59
C SER A 121 6.34 9.41 13.18
N GLY A 122 7.31 10.23 12.78
CA GLY A 122 7.40 11.66 13.08
C GLY A 122 7.68 12.44 11.80
N ILE A 123 6.93 13.51 11.57
CA ILE A 123 7.07 14.41 10.44
C ILE A 123 7.07 15.82 11.01
N ASP A 124 8.08 16.61 10.67
CA ASP A 124 8.12 18.04 10.98
C ASP A 124 8.79 18.82 9.84
N GLU A 125 9.03 20.12 10.05
CA GLU A 125 9.61 20.99 9.04
C GLU A 125 11.06 20.63 8.67
N LEU A 126 11.76 19.88 9.52
CA LEU A 126 13.18 19.56 9.39
C LEU A 126 13.41 18.15 8.86
N HIS A 127 12.59 17.17 9.25
CA HIS A 127 12.79 15.78 8.89
C HIS A 127 11.51 14.94 8.92
N ALA A 128 11.57 13.80 8.21
CA ALA A 128 10.59 12.73 8.28
C ALA A 128 11.25 11.44 8.78
N HIS A 129 10.84 10.97 9.95
CA HIS A 129 11.13 9.65 10.49
C HIS A 129 9.92 8.74 10.21
N LEU A 130 10.05 7.80 9.28
CA LEU A 130 8.96 6.91 8.92
C LEU A 130 9.23 5.47 9.40
N ASN A 131 8.36 4.97 10.28
CA ASN A 131 8.32 3.54 10.58
C ASN A 131 7.35 2.88 9.61
N ILE A 132 7.83 1.92 8.81
CA ILE A 132 7.04 1.26 7.74
C ILE A 132 5.66 0.77 8.24
N PRO A 133 5.55 0.04 9.38
CA PRO A 133 4.25 -0.43 9.88
C PRO A 133 3.27 0.70 10.24
N ALA A 134 3.81 1.85 10.65
CA ALA A 134 3.05 3.04 11.04
C ALA A 134 2.83 4.02 9.89
N THR A 135 3.34 3.72 8.70
CA THR A 135 3.36 4.64 7.56
C THR A 135 2.59 4.06 6.39
N PHE A 136 2.93 2.84 5.95
CA PHE A 136 2.45 2.30 4.69
C PHE A 136 1.35 1.25 4.90
N VAL A 137 0.28 1.40 4.13
CA VAL A 137 -0.69 0.33 3.87
C VAL A 137 -0.11 -0.72 2.92
N TRP A 138 -0.72 -1.90 2.83
CA TRP A 138 -0.33 -2.98 1.92
C TRP A 138 -1.56 -3.76 1.43
N ALA A 139 -1.44 -4.41 0.26
CA ALA A 139 -2.48 -5.24 -0.34
C ALA A 139 -2.44 -6.68 0.20
N ARG A 140 -3.60 -7.22 0.57
CA ARG A 140 -3.77 -8.61 1.05
C ARG A 140 -4.44 -9.51 0.02
#